data_AF-A0A804MKJ2-F1
#
_entry.id   AF-A0A804MKJ2-F1
#
_cell.length_a   1.000
_cell.length_b   1.000
_cell.length_c   1.000
_cell.angle_alpha   90.00
_cell.angle_beta   90.00
_cell.angle_gamma   90.00
#
_symmetry.space_group_name_H-M   'P 1'
#
loop_
_entity.id
_entity.type
_entity.pdbx_description
1 polymer ?
#
loop_
_entity_poly.entity_id
_entity_poly.type
_entity_poly.pdbx_seq_one_letter_code
_entity_poly.pdbx_strand_id
1 'polypeptide(L)'
;MAIATRFLLGALNGLLGPIKAYSIEVCRPEHEALGISLVGTAWGIGLIIGPALGGYLAQPAEKFPDLFSPDSFFGRFPYFLPCLCSSLFAAVVLVICIWMPETLHKHKARHDENKNDEALEAHQSDYKDKDEQIPSLDDKKSLLKNWPFMSSLITYCVFSFHDMAYSEVFSLWAESDRKYGGLSLSSEDVGQVLSVTGVSLLIYQLSVYPRTNKILGPIKTSRVAAVLCMLILLGYPYMTHLSGTALSVVLNIASILKINLASTIISSSFILQNNAVPQDQRGAANGLSVTVMSLFKSIAPAAAGTVFSWAQERQHAFFFPGDQMVFFLLNAIELLGLVLTFKPFMAAPESRAA
;
A
#
# COMPACT_ATOMS: atom_id res chain seq x y z
N MET A 1 -16.20 19.91 -13.18
CA MET A 1 -16.29 19.72 -11.72
C MET A 1 -15.62 18.43 -11.26
N ALA A 2 -16.03 17.24 -11.73
CA ALA A 2 -15.49 15.96 -11.26
C ALA A 2 -13.95 15.82 -11.34
N ILE A 3 -13.32 16.23 -12.46
CA ILE A 3 -11.86 16.19 -12.63
C ILE A 3 -11.15 17.06 -11.58
N ALA A 4 -11.60 18.30 -11.38
CA ALA A 4 -11.02 19.21 -10.39
C ALA A 4 -11.16 18.68 -8.96
N THR A 5 -12.32 18.13 -8.60
CA THR A 5 -12.55 17.54 -7.28
C THR A 5 -11.70 16.27 -7.06
N ARG A 6 -11.51 15.43 -8.09
CA ARG A 6 -10.61 14.26 -8.02
C ARG A 6 -9.15 14.66 -7.90
N PHE A 7 -8.74 15.72 -8.61
CA PHE A 7 -7.40 16.28 -8.48
C PHE A 7 -7.13 16.80 -7.06
N LEU A 8 -8.05 17.58 -6.49
CA LEU A 8 -7.94 18.09 -5.11
C LEU A 8 -7.90 16.96 -4.09
N LEU A 9 -8.73 15.93 -4.25
CA LEU A 9 -8.72 14.74 -3.39
C LEU A 9 -7.35 14.04 -3.44
N GLY A 10 -6.75 13.91 -4.63
CA GLY A 10 -5.42 13.34 -4.78
C GLY A 10 -4.31 14.21 -4.18
N ALA A 11 -4.36 15.53 -4.42
CA ALA A 11 -3.37 16.49 -3.92
C ALA A 11 -3.33 16.53 -2.38
N LEU A 12 -4.47 16.31 -1.72
CA LEU A 12 -4.58 16.29 -0.26
C LEU A 12 -4.27 14.89 0.35
N ASN A 13 -4.08 13.85 -0.48
CA ASN A 13 -3.87 12.48 -0.01
C ASN A 13 -2.37 12.12 0.16
N GLY A 14 -1.65 12.92 0.95
CA GLY A 14 -0.20 12.77 1.21
C GLY A 14 0.15 11.98 2.48
N LEU A 15 -0.83 11.40 3.17
CA LEU A 15 -0.68 10.91 4.54
C LEU A 15 0.14 9.61 4.68
N LEU A 16 0.23 8.78 3.64
CA LEU A 16 0.84 7.45 3.74
C LEU A 16 2.35 7.48 4.00
N GLY A 17 3.06 8.50 3.50
CA GLY A 17 4.50 8.64 3.72
C GLY A 17 4.83 8.92 5.19
N PRO A 18 4.29 10.01 5.78
CA PRO A 18 4.50 10.36 7.18
C PRO A 18 4.05 9.26 8.16
N ILE A 19 2.86 8.67 7.96
CA ILE A 19 2.34 7.64 8.89
C ILE A 19 3.27 6.44 8.97
N LYS A 20 3.78 5.97 7.83
CA LYS A 20 4.66 4.80 7.83
C LYS A 20 6.06 5.13 8.37
N ALA A 21 6.57 6.35 8.13
CA ALA A 21 7.82 6.82 8.73
C ALA A 21 7.70 6.86 10.27
N TYR A 22 6.64 7.53 10.76
CA TYR A 22 6.31 7.62 12.17
C TYR A 22 6.21 6.24 12.83
N SER A 23 5.50 5.32 12.18
CA SER A 23 5.29 3.96 12.68
C SER A 23 6.60 3.20 12.92
N ILE A 24 7.58 3.32 12.01
CA ILE A 24 8.90 2.70 12.17
C ILE A 24 9.71 3.41 13.25
N GLU A 25 9.65 4.74 13.34
CA GLU A 25 10.43 5.52 14.31
C GLU A 25 9.99 5.33 15.76
N VAL A 26 8.69 5.09 16.00
CA VAL A 26 8.17 4.77 17.34
C VAL A 26 8.55 3.35 17.77
N CYS A 27 8.69 2.43 16.81
CA CYS A 27 8.99 1.03 17.09
C CYS A 27 10.50 0.80 17.29
N ARG A 28 10.84 -0.17 18.15
CA ARG A 28 12.22 -0.72 18.19
C ARG A 28 12.50 -1.48 16.88
N PRO A 29 13.76 -1.59 16.44
CA PRO A 29 14.15 -2.34 15.23
C PRO A 29 13.54 -3.76 15.16
N GLU A 30 13.49 -4.45 16.30
CA GLU A 30 12.91 -5.81 16.43
C GLU A 30 11.40 -5.87 16.16
N HIS A 31 10.70 -4.74 16.25
CA HIS A 31 9.25 -4.60 16.14
C HIS A 31 8.81 -3.71 14.98
N GLU A 32 9.72 -3.28 14.09
CA GLU A 32 9.37 -2.46 12.91
C GLU A 32 8.33 -3.15 12.03
N ALA A 33 8.42 -4.48 11.89
CA ALA A 33 7.43 -5.27 11.15
C ALA A 33 6.03 -5.19 11.78
N LEU A 34 5.95 -5.13 13.12
CA LEU A 34 4.68 -4.97 13.83
C LEU A 34 4.12 -3.55 13.61
N GLY A 35 4.96 -2.51 13.69
CA GLY A 35 4.57 -1.13 13.37
C GLY A 35 3.97 -1.02 11.98
N ILE A 36 4.68 -1.51 10.95
CA ILE A 36 4.20 -1.50 9.58
C ILE A 36 2.92 -2.33 9.39
N SER A 37 2.80 -3.44 10.11
CA SER A 37 1.58 -4.24 10.09
C SER A 37 0.37 -3.51 10.67
N LEU A 38 0.54 -2.62 11.65
CA LEU A 38 -0.54 -1.79 12.16
C LEU A 38 -1.04 -0.80 11.10
N VAL A 39 -0.14 -0.24 10.29
CA VAL A 39 -0.53 0.62 9.16
C VAL A 39 -1.32 -0.18 8.11
N GLY A 40 -0.87 -1.39 7.78
CA GLY A 40 -1.60 -2.30 6.89
C GLY A 40 -2.95 -2.75 7.46
N THR A 41 -3.02 -2.92 8.79
CA THR A 41 -4.25 -3.26 9.50
C THR A 41 -5.27 -2.13 9.43
N ALA A 42 -4.85 -0.88 9.64
CA ALA A 42 -5.72 0.29 9.49
C ALA A 42 -6.30 0.39 8.07
N TRP A 43 -5.51 0.05 7.05
CA TRP A 43 -6.02 -0.06 5.68
C TRP A 43 -7.09 -1.15 5.54
N GLY A 44 -6.86 -2.34 6.11
CA GLY A 44 -7.85 -3.43 6.15
C GLY A 44 -9.17 -3.02 6.81
N ILE A 45 -9.12 -2.29 7.93
CA ILE A 45 -10.31 -1.71 8.58
C ILE A 45 -11.03 -0.75 7.64
N GLY A 46 -10.29 0.10 6.92
CA GLY A 46 -10.84 1.00 5.90
C GLY A 46 -11.55 0.27 4.76
N LEU A 47 -11.02 -0.88 4.32
CA LEU A 47 -11.68 -1.73 3.31
C LEU A 47 -12.98 -2.37 3.79
N ILE A 48 -13.15 -2.57 5.11
CA ILE A 48 -14.39 -3.11 5.69
C ILE A 48 -15.41 -2.00 5.90
N ILE A 49 -15.00 -0.92 6.58
CA ILE A 49 -15.90 0.17 6.98
C ILE A 49 -16.25 1.08 5.80
N GLY A 50 -15.34 1.27 4.84
CA GLY A 50 -15.51 2.19 3.71
C GLY A 50 -16.70 1.83 2.80
N PRO A 51 -16.75 0.61 2.22
CA PRO A 51 -17.88 0.15 1.43
C PRO A 51 -19.18 0.10 2.24
N ALA A 52 -19.13 -0.27 3.52
CA ALA A 52 -20.30 -0.27 4.38
C ALA A 52 -20.87 1.14 4.57
N LEU A 53 -20.05 2.12 4.97
CA LEU A 53 -20.48 3.52 5.12
C LEU A 53 -20.93 4.12 3.79
N GLY A 54 -20.16 3.91 2.71
CA GLY A 54 -20.46 4.44 1.38
C GLY A 54 -21.72 3.83 0.76
N GLY A 55 -21.95 2.53 0.98
CA GLY A 55 -23.11 1.81 0.46
C GLY A 55 -24.37 2.05 1.29
N TYR A 56 -24.33 1.85 2.61
CA TYR A 56 -25.53 1.97 3.47
C TYR A 56 -26.03 3.40 3.60
N LEU A 57 -25.14 4.39 3.66
CA LEU A 57 -25.53 5.80 3.82
C LEU A 57 -25.77 6.52 2.49
N ALA A 58 -25.43 5.91 1.34
CA ALA A 58 -25.78 6.46 0.04
C ALA A 58 -27.28 6.35 -0.21
N GLN A 59 -27.84 7.39 -0.85
CA GLN A 59 -29.27 7.51 -1.19
C GLN A 59 -30.18 7.30 0.03
N PRO A 60 -30.00 8.09 1.10
CA PRO A 60 -30.77 7.93 2.34
C PRO A 60 -32.28 8.11 2.15
N ALA A 61 -32.71 8.96 1.20
CA ALA A 61 -34.12 9.16 0.87
C ALA A 61 -34.79 7.96 0.18
N GLU A 62 -34.02 7.11 -0.51
CA GLU A 62 -34.53 5.88 -1.11
C GLU A 62 -34.50 4.70 -0.13
N LYS A 63 -33.44 4.61 0.69
CA LYS A 63 -33.25 3.49 1.64
C LYS A 63 -34.00 3.64 2.96
N PHE A 64 -34.24 4.87 3.41
CA PHE A 64 -34.91 5.18 4.69
C PHE A 64 -36.02 6.22 4.46
N PRO A 65 -37.09 5.87 3.71
CA PRO A 65 -38.15 6.81 3.33
C PRO A 65 -38.93 7.36 4.54
N ASP A 66 -38.98 6.62 5.65
CA ASP A 66 -39.63 7.06 6.90
C ASP A 66 -38.84 8.16 7.62
N LEU A 67 -37.52 8.25 7.38
CA LEU A 67 -36.62 9.18 8.07
C LEU A 67 -36.18 10.35 7.17
N PHE A 68 -36.11 10.13 5.85
CA PHE A 68 -35.71 11.13 4.87
C PHE A 68 -36.72 11.19 3.72
N SER A 69 -37.41 12.33 3.58
CA SER A 69 -38.32 12.53 2.45
C SER A 69 -37.55 12.73 1.13
N PRO A 70 -38.12 12.32 -0.02
CA PRO A 70 -37.52 12.56 -1.34
C PRO A 70 -37.29 14.05 -1.67
N ASP A 71 -38.16 14.92 -1.16
CA ASP A 71 -38.05 16.38 -1.34
C ASP A 71 -37.08 17.04 -0.35
N SER A 72 -36.48 16.28 0.57
CA SER A 72 -35.52 16.81 1.54
C SER A 72 -34.16 17.11 0.90
N PHE A 73 -33.33 17.86 1.64
CA PHE A 73 -31.93 18.11 1.27
C PHE A 73 -31.16 16.82 0.95
N PHE A 74 -31.46 15.73 1.64
CA PHE A 74 -30.83 14.42 1.46
C PHE A 74 -31.34 13.65 0.24
N GLY A 75 -32.54 13.96 -0.26
CA GLY A 75 -33.01 13.51 -1.57
C GLY A 75 -32.34 14.28 -2.71
N ARG A 76 -32.10 15.57 -2.53
CA ARG A 76 -31.36 16.40 -3.51
C ARG A 76 -29.86 16.08 -3.57
N PHE A 77 -29.25 15.71 -2.45
CA PHE A 77 -27.82 15.37 -2.34
C PHE A 77 -27.62 13.96 -1.77
N PRO A 78 -27.75 12.91 -2.59
CA PRO A 78 -27.78 11.51 -2.13
C PRO A 78 -26.47 11.00 -1.50
N TYR A 79 -25.35 11.69 -1.74
CA TYR A 79 -24.03 11.33 -1.21
C TYR A 79 -23.53 12.27 -0.10
N PHE A 80 -24.34 13.24 0.34
CA PHE A 80 -23.90 14.18 1.37
C PHE A 80 -23.71 13.51 2.73
N LEU A 81 -24.64 12.62 3.11
CA LEU A 81 -24.60 11.92 4.40
C LEU A 81 -23.31 11.09 4.62
N PRO A 82 -22.87 10.21 3.69
CA PRO A 82 -21.62 9.48 3.86
C PRO A 82 -20.40 10.43 3.92
N CYS A 83 -20.40 11.51 3.15
CA CYS A 83 -19.33 12.52 3.19
C CYS A 83 -19.26 13.24 4.55
N LEU A 84 -20.41 13.56 5.16
CA LEU A 84 -20.49 14.21 6.47
C LEU A 84 -19.94 13.28 7.57
N CYS A 85 -20.36 12.02 7.59
CA CYS A 85 -19.85 11.03 8.55
C CYS A 85 -18.33 10.83 8.43
N SER A 86 -17.82 10.70 7.19
CA SER A 86 -16.37 10.58 6.96
C SER A 86 -15.60 11.83 7.40
N SER A 87 -16.16 13.02 7.20
CA SER A 87 -15.53 14.29 7.59
C SER A 87 -15.50 14.45 9.11
N LEU A 88 -16.57 14.08 9.82
CA LEU A 88 -16.61 14.10 11.28
C LEU A 88 -15.61 13.13 11.88
N PHE A 89 -15.50 11.92 11.31
CA PHE A 89 -14.49 10.94 11.73
C PHE A 89 -13.07 11.50 11.54
N ALA A 90 -12.77 12.11 10.39
CA ALA A 90 -11.47 12.74 10.13
C ALA A 90 -11.16 13.89 11.11
N ALA A 91 -12.17 14.69 11.50
CA ALA A 91 -12.01 15.75 12.49
C ALA A 91 -11.67 15.20 13.88
N VAL A 92 -12.30 14.10 14.29
CA VAL A 92 -11.97 13.40 15.55
C VAL A 92 -10.53 12.88 15.51
N VAL A 93 -10.11 12.26 14.40
CA VAL A 93 -8.72 11.79 14.23
C VAL A 93 -7.73 12.95 14.30
N LEU A 94 -8.03 14.11 13.68
CA LEU A 94 -7.19 15.30 13.74
C LEU A 94 -6.98 15.77 15.19
N VAL A 95 -8.05 15.80 15.99
CA VAL A 95 -7.97 16.16 17.42
C VAL A 95 -7.09 15.15 18.17
N ILE A 96 -7.26 13.85 17.90
CA ILE A 96 -6.44 12.79 18.50
C ILE A 96 -4.95 12.94 18.19
N CYS A 97 -4.60 13.34 16.96
CA CYS A 97 -3.22 13.50 16.54
C CYS A 97 -2.45 14.58 17.33
N ILE A 98 -3.13 15.55 17.96
CA ILE A 98 -2.49 16.60 18.78
C ILE A 98 -1.77 16.01 20.00
N TRP A 99 -2.21 14.85 20.51
CA TRP A 99 -1.58 14.19 21.65
C TRP A 99 -0.48 13.19 21.28
N MET A 100 -0.20 12.97 19.99
CA MET A 100 0.86 12.05 19.58
C MET A 100 2.26 12.65 19.83
N PRO A 101 3.20 11.87 20.39
CA PRO A 101 4.55 12.36 20.65
C PRO A 101 5.34 12.52 19.35
N GLU A 102 6.09 13.62 19.24
CA GLU A 102 7.00 13.92 18.13
C GLU A 102 8.23 12.98 18.17
N THR A 103 8.57 12.35 17.04
CA THR A 103 9.65 11.35 16.95
C THR A 103 11.01 11.94 16.57
N LEU A 104 11.04 13.07 15.86
CA LEU A 104 12.26 13.63 15.27
C LEU A 104 13.27 14.17 16.31
N HIS A 105 12.82 14.63 17.48
CA HIS A 105 13.66 15.36 18.43
C HIS A 105 14.41 14.52 19.48
N LYS A 106 14.17 13.21 19.57
CA LYS A 106 14.72 12.39 20.68
C LYS A 106 16.24 12.15 20.67
N HIS A 107 16.97 12.45 19.60
CA HIS A 107 18.43 12.20 19.54
C HIS A 107 19.31 13.46 19.72
N LYS A 108 18.77 14.68 19.58
CA LYS A 108 19.56 15.87 19.95
C LYS A 108 19.86 15.87 21.46
N ALA A 109 18.84 15.59 22.28
CA ALA A 109 18.99 15.48 23.73
C ALA A 109 19.94 14.33 24.17
N ARG A 110 19.91 13.17 23.51
CA ARG A 110 20.77 12.03 23.87
C ARG A 110 22.24 12.25 23.49
N HIS A 111 22.51 13.05 22.47
CA HIS A 111 23.87 13.44 22.10
C HIS A 111 24.43 14.53 23.04
N ASP A 112 23.55 15.33 23.66
CA ASP A 112 23.92 16.31 24.69
C ASP A 112 24.09 15.65 26.08
N GLU A 113 23.30 14.62 26.41
CA GLU A 113 23.47 13.83 27.65
C GLU A 113 24.77 13.02 27.65
N ASN A 114 25.10 12.32 26.55
CA ASN A 114 26.38 11.61 26.44
C ASN A 114 27.59 12.56 26.45
N LYS A 115 27.45 13.79 25.94
CA LYS A 115 28.50 14.81 26.02
C LYS A 115 28.75 15.29 27.45
N ASN A 116 27.72 15.32 28.30
CA ASN A 116 27.86 15.71 29.70
C ASN A 116 28.50 14.62 30.55
N ASP A 117 28.26 13.34 30.23
CA ASP A 117 28.90 12.20 30.90
C ASP A 117 30.37 12.02 30.45
N GLU A 118 30.68 12.25 29.17
CA GLU A 118 32.06 12.24 28.65
C GLU A 118 32.88 13.49 29.07
N ALA A 119 32.22 14.62 29.35
CA ALA A 119 32.87 15.85 29.82
C ALA A 119 33.40 15.76 31.27
N LEU A 120 32.95 14.78 32.06
CA LEU A 120 33.45 14.55 33.42
C LEU A 120 34.74 13.72 33.46
N GLU A 121 35.05 12.96 32.41
CA GLU A 121 36.23 12.08 32.36
C GLU A 121 37.41 12.64 31.55
N ALA A 122 37.23 13.77 30.84
CA ALA A 122 38.24 14.31 29.91
C ALA A 122 39.01 15.56 30.40
N HIS A 123 38.88 15.97 31.67
CA HIS A 123 39.66 17.08 32.24
C HIS A 123 41.09 16.67 32.64
N GLN A 124 41.90 16.18 31.69
CA GLN A 124 43.37 16.19 31.82
C GLN A 124 44.04 16.20 30.44
N SER A 125 44.72 17.31 30.15
CA SER A 125 45.50 17.66 28.95
C SER A 125 44.70 17.91 27.69
N ASP A 126 44.98 18.88 26.82
CA ASP A 126 45.74 20.12 26.81
C ASP A 126 45.31 20.74 25.46
N TYR A 127 45.23 22.06 25.41
CA TYR A 127 44.71 22.83 24.29
C TYR A 127 45.51 22.59 22.98
N LYS A 128 44.83 22.27 21.87
CA LYS A 128 44.95 22.96 20.58
C LYS A 128 44.04 22.41 19.48
N ASP A 129 43.19 23.31 19.02
CA ASP A 129 42.88 23.55 17.60
C ASP A 129 42.17 22.45 16.81
N LYS A 130 40.85 22.63 16.66
CA LYS A 130 40.08 22.37 15.44
C LYS A 130 38.74 23.07 15.58
N ASP A 131 38.54 24.12 14.78
CA ASP A 131 37.25 24.75 14.53
C ASP A 131 36.13 23.69 14.48
N GLU A 132 35.22 23.72 15.46
CA GLU A 132 33.98 22.96 15.39
C GLU A 132 33.11 23.59 14.29
N GLN A 133 33.31 23.12 13.06
CA GLN A 133 32.37 23.31 11.98
C GLN A 133 31.02 22.71 12.41
N ILE A 134 30.05 23.60 12.61
CA ILE A 134 28.63 23.27 12.54
C ILE A 134 28.43 22.42 11.28
N PRO A 135 27.93 21.16 11.35
CA PRO A 135 27.76 20.36 10.15
C PRO A 135 26.78 21.09 9.24
N SER A 136 27.32 21.59 8.14
CA SER A 136 26.57 22.29 7.13
C SER A 136 25.43 21.41 6.62
N LEU A 137 24.32 22.03 6.22
CA LEU A 137 23.19 21.36 5.55
C LEU A 137 23.63 20.58 4.27
N ASP A 138 24.85 20.79 3.79
CA ASP A 138 25.46 20.18 2.61
C ASP A 138 26.05 18.77 2.81
N ASP A 139 26.20 18.26 4.05
CA ASP A 139 26.70 16.90 4.30
C ASP A 139 25.63 15.80 4.16
N LYS A 140 24.38 16.16 3.87
CA LYS A 140 23.32 15.18 3.59
C LYS A 140 23.54 14.56 2.21
N LYS A 141 24.17 13.38 2.17
CA LYS A 141 24.26 12.55 0.96
C LYS A 141 22.89 12.50 0.26
N SER A 142 22.87 12.90 -1.01
CA SER A 142 21.65 12.93 -1.82
C SER A 142 20.98 11.55 -1.85
N LEU A 143 19.71 11.49 -1.47
CA LEU A 143 18.89 10.26 -1.51
C LEU A 143 18.88 9.62 -2.90
N LEU A 144 18.92 10.43 -3.95
CA LEU A 144 18.92 9.96 -5.34
C LEU A 144 20.22 9.22 -5.71
N LYS A 145 21.32 9.49 -5.01
CA LYS A 145 22.60 8.79 -5.19
C LYS A 145 22.69 7.51 -4.34
N ASN A 146 21.76 7.30 -3.41
CA ASN A 146 21.71 6.09 -2.59
C ASN A 146 21.11 4.93 -3.39
N TRP A 147 21.98 4.12 -4.02
CA TRP A 147 21.55 3.02 -4.88
C TRP A 147 20.71 1.92 -4.17
N PRO A 148 21.05 1.46 -2.95
CA PRO A 148 20.17 0.58 -2.17
C PRO A 148 18.74 1.12 -2.01
N PHE A 149 18.60 2.42 -1.70
CA PHE A 149 17.29 3.05 -1.60
C PHE A 149 16.58 3.13 -2.95
N MET A 150 17.27 3.63 -3.99
CA MET A 150 16.69 3.81 -5.32
C MET A 150 16.27 2.48 -5.96
N SER A 151 17.04 1.41 -5.80
CA SER A 151 16.69 0.07 -6.30
C SER A 151 15.45 -0.50 -5.58
N SER A 152 15.35 -0.32 -4.27
CA SER A 152 14.15 -0.68 -3.50
C SER A 152 12.93 0.16 -3.88
N LEU A 153 13.14 1.44 -4.24
CA LEU A 153 12.09 2.33 -4.73
C LEU A 153 11.56 1.89 -6.11
N ILE A 154 12.45 1.59 -7.06
CA ILE A 154 12.05 1.12 -8.40
C ILE A 154 11.21 -0.16 -8.28
N THR A 155 11.66 -1.11 -7.47
CA THR A 155 10.95 -2.36 -7.23
C THR A 155 9.55 -2.11 -6.63
N TYR A 156 9.48 -1.21 -5.64
CA TYR A 156 8.22 -0.82 -5.02
C TYR A 156 7.24 -0.16 -6.01
N CYS A 157 7.73 0.67 -6.93
CA CYS A 157 6.93 1.29 -7.97
C CYS A 157 6.33 0.25 -8.95
N VAL A 158 7.12 -0.73 -9.37
CA VAL A 158 6.64 -1.80 -10.27
C VAL A 158 5.57 -2.66 -9.60
N PHE A 159 5.80 -3.13 -8.37
CA PHE A 159 4.79 -3.88 -7.63
C PHE A 159 3.55 -3.06 -7.31
N SER A 160 3.71 -1.77 -7.01
CA SER A 160 2.57 -0.86 -6.78
C SER A 160 1.75 -0.61 -8.05
N PHE A 161 2.42 -0.48 -9.20
CA PHE A 161 1.75 -0.41 -10.51
C PHE A 161 0.96 -1.69 -10.76
N HIS A 162 1.57 -2.85 -10.58
CA HIS A 162 0.91 -4.15 -10.76
C HIS A 162 -0.30 -4.30 -9.83
N ASP A 163 -0.18 -3.98 -8.54
CA ASP A 163 -1.27 -4.08 -7.57
C ASP A 163 -2.48 -3.21 -7.96
N MET A 164 -2.22 -1.99 -8.45
CA MET A 164 -3.27 -1.09 -8.93
C MET A 164 -3.88 -1.58 -10.25
N ALA A 165 -3.06 -2.02 -11.21
CA ALA A 165 -3.54 -2.59 -12.47
C ALA A 165 -4.41 -3.84 -12.24
N TYR A 166 -4.00 -4.71 -11.32
CA TYR A 166 -4.79 -5.86 -10.89
C TYR A 166 -6.14 -5.42 -10.30
N SER A 167 -6.16 -4.41 -9.42
CA SER A 167 -7.40 -3.98 -8.77
C SER A 167 -8.43 -3.48 -9.79
N GLU A 168 -7.96 -2.75 -10.80
CA GLU A 168 -8.79 -2.28 -11.92
C GLU A 168 -9.29 -3.46 -12.76
N VAL A 169 -8.37 -4.32 -13.23
CA VAL A 169 -8.73 -5.51 -14.04
C VAL A 169 -9.68 -6.42 -13.30
N PHE A 170 -9.43 -6.70 -12.03
CA PHE A 170 -10.26 -7.59 -11.22
C PHE A 170 -11.70 -7.07 -11.15
N SER A 171 -11.88 -5.76 -10.92
CA SER A 171 -13.20 -5.16 -10.82
C SER A 171 -13.94 -5.22 -12.16
N LEU A 172 -13.27 -4.84 -13.25
CA LEU A 172 -13.84 -4.89 -14.61
C LEU A 172 -14.14 -6.33 -15.05
N TRP A 173 -13.25 -7.27 -14.77
CA TRP A 173 -13.38 -8.69 -15.12
C TRP A 173 -14.49 -9.39 -14.32
N ALA A 174 -14.59 -9.11 -13.02
CA ALA A 174 -15.61 -9.70 -12.16
C ALA A 174 -17.02 -9.29 -12.60
N GLU A 175 -17.23 -8.01 -12.95
CA GLU A 175 -18.53 -7.51 -13.39
C GLU A 175 -18.87 -7.83 -14.85
N SER A 176 -17.86 -8.02 -15.72
CA SER A 176 -18.08 -8.27 -17.14
C SER A 176 -18.92 -9.54 -17.40
N ASP A 177 -19.77 -9.49 -18.42
CA ASP A 177 -20.58 -10.63 -18.84
C ASP A 177 -19.72 -11.86 -19.19
N ARG A 178 -20.27 -13.05 -18.94
CA ARG A 178 -19.62 -14.34 -19.29
C ARG A 178 -19.28 -14.47 -20.78
N LYS A 179 -20.03 -13.80 -21.67
CA LYS A 179 -19.73 -13.78 -23.13
C LYS A 179 -18.39 -13.12 -23.46
N TYR A 180 -17.88 -12.25 -22.59
CA TYR A 180 -16.60 -11.56 -22.75
C TYR A 180 -15.50 -12.13 -21.86
N GLY A 181 -15.70 -13.35 -21.33
CA GLY A 181 -14.74 -14.00 -20.42
C GLY A 181 -14.73 -13.45 -19.00
N GLY A 182 -15.77 -12.71 -18.59
CA GLY A 182 -15.96 -12.23 -17.21
C GLY A 182 -16.78 -13.19 -16.34
N LEU A 183 -17.01 -12.80 -15.07
CA LEU A 183 -17.74 -13.63 -14.11
C LEU A 183 -19.25 -13.30 -14.02
N SER A 184 -19.67 -12.16 -14.56
CA SER A 184 -21.05 -11.63 -14.49
C SER A 184 -21.54 -11.45 -13.04
N LEU A 185 -20.65 -11.04 -12.13
CA LEU A 185 -20.99 -10.74 -10.73
C LEU A 185 -21.62 -9.36 -10.61
N SER A 186 -22.52 -9.20 -9.65
CA SER A 186 -23.04 -7.88 -9.32
C SER A 186 -22.00 -7.07 -8.53
N SER A 187 -22.12 -5.75 -8.53
CA SER A 187 -21.26 -4.89 -7.70
C SER A 187 -21.42 -5.19 -6.20
N GLU A 188 -22.57 -5.74 -5.78
CA GLU A 188 -22.79 -6.20 -4.41
C GLU A 188 -21.93 -7.44 -4.10
N ASP A 189 -21.91 -8.43 -5.00
CA ASP A 189 -21.08 -9.64 -4.85
C ASP A 189 -19.59 -9.29 -4.78
N VAL A 190 -19.15 -8.37 -5.64
CA VAL A 190 -17.77 -7.86 -5.63
C VAL A 190 -17.47 -7.17 -4.29
N GLY A 191 -18.39 -6.34 -3.79
CA GLY A 191 -18.29 -5.70 -2.47
C GLY A 191 -18.18 -6.70 -1.31
N GLN A 192 -18.92 -7.80 -1.37
CA GLN A 192 -18.83 -8.88 -0.37
C GLN A 192 -17.45 -9.56 -0.40
N VAL A 193 -16.95 -9.90 -1.59
CA VAL A 193 -15.60 -10.48 -1.75
C VAL A 193 -14.53 -9.55 -1.20
N LEU A 194 -14.62 -8.25 -1.48
CA LEU A 194 -13.69 -7.24 -0.95
C LEU A 194 -13.77 -7.14 0.58
N SER A 195 -14.97 -7.23 1.16
CA SER A 195 -15.18 -7.17 2.61
C SER A 195 -14.54 -8.36 3.32
N VAL A 196 -14.77 -9.58 2.82
CA VAL A 196 -14.14 -10.82 3.34
C VAL A 196 -12.62 -10.73 3.21
N THR A 197 -12.15 -10.24 2.07
CA THR A 197 -10.73 -10.01 1.80
C THR A 197 -10.11 -9.01 2.79
N GLY A 198 -10.82 -7.93 3.14
CA GLY A 198 -10.40 -6.94 4.13
C GLY A 198 -10.25 -7.50 5.56
N VAL A 199 -11.18 -8.36 6.00
CA VAL A 199 -11.07 -9.09 7.28
C VAL A 199 -9.84 -10.00 7.28
N SER A 200 -9.60 -10.71 6.18
CA SER A 200 -8.42 -11.57 6.06
C SER A 200 -7.11 -10.79 6.14
N LEU A 201 -7.06 -9.61 5.50
CA LEU A 201 -5.90 -8.73 5.50
C LEU A 201 -5.56 -8.26 6.92
N LEU A 202 -6.59 -7.89 7.69
CA LEU A 202 -6.45 -7.49 9.09
C LEU A 202 -5.81 -8.60 9.93
N ILE A 203 -6.36 -9.82 9.86
CA ILE A 203 -5.87 -10.96 10.66
C ILE A 203 -4.44 -11.33 10.24
N TYR A 204 -4.18 -11.35 8.93
CA TYR A 204 -2.89 -11.69 8.37
C TYR A 204 -1.81 -10.68 8.77
N GLN A 205 -2.09 -9.37 8.65
CA GLN A 205 -1.14 -8.32 9.02
C GLN A 205 -0.80 -8.37 10.50
N LEU A 206 -1.77 -8.51 11.40
CA LEU A 206 -1.48 -8.53 12.85
C LEU A 206 -0.73 -9.80 13.31
N SER A 207 -1.01 -10.95 12.68
CA SER A 207 -0.57 -12.25 13.22
C SER A 207 0.53 -12.93 12.40
N VAL A 208 0.39 -12.96 11.08
CA VAL A 208 1.19 -13.83 10.20
C VAL A 208 2.38 -13.07 9.61
N TYR A 209 2.16 -11.84 9.15
CA TYR A 209 3.21 -11.05 8.51
C TYR A 209 4.42 -10.77 9.42
N PRO A 210 4.29 -10.30 10.68
CA PRO A 210 5.42 -10.05 11.55
C PRO A 210 6.27 -11.30 11.81
N ARG A 211 5.60 -12.46 11.97
CA ARG A 211 6.27 -13.76 12.15
C ARG A 211 7.04 -14.16 10.90
N THR A 212 6.40 -14.04 9.74
CA THR A 212 7.01 -14.39 8.44
C THR A 212 8.24 -13.52 8.15
N ASN A 213 8.11 -12.20 8.36
CA ASN A 213 9.20 -11.26 8.15
C ASN A 213 10.36 -11.50 9.13
N LYS A 214 10.09 -11.88 10.39
CA LYS A 214 11.14 -12.23 11.37
C LYS A 214 11.93 -13.48 10.98
N ILE A 215 11.28 -14.47 10.36
CA ILE A 215 11.92 -15.75 10.00
C ILE A 215 12.69 -15.65 8.69
N LEU A 216 12.08 -15.07 7.65
CA LEU A 216 12.62 -15.08 6.28
C LEU A 216 13.35 -13.78 5.90
N GLY A 217 13.08 -12.69 6.62
CA GLY A 217 13.49 -11.35 6.25
C GLY A 217 12.70 -10.77 5.07
N PRO A 218 12.79 -9.45 4.81
CA PRO A 218 11.92 -8.76 3.86
C PRO A 218 12.16 -9.19 2.39
N ILE A 219 13.42 -9.46 2.00
CA ILE A 219 13.74 -9.82 0.61
C ILE A 219 13.22 -11.21 0.24
N LYS A 220 13.47 -12.24 1.07
CA LYS A 220 13.01 -13.60 0.76
C LYS A 220 11.49 -13.69 0.84
N THR A 221 10.90 -13.01 1.83
CA THR A 221 9.45 -12.95 2.02
C THR A 221 8.75 -12.33 0.79
N SER A 222 9.26 -11.22 0.25
CA SER A 222 8.68 -10.60 -0.95
C SER A 222 8.84 -11.48 -2.20
N ARG A 223 9.97 -12.17 -2.38
CA ARG A 223 10.19 -13.09 -3.50
C ARG A 223 9.23 -14.27 -3.49
N VAL A 224 9.07 -14.91 -2.33
CA VAL A 224 8.11 -16.03 -2.18
C VAL A 224 6.70 -15.53 -2.44
N ALA A 225 6.35 -14.36 -1.90
CA ALA A 225 5.03 -13.78 -2.12
C ALA A 225 4.75 -13.49 -3.61
N ALA A 226 5.72 -12.93 -4.33
CA ALA A 226 5.59 -12.65 -5.76
C ALA A 226 5.43 -13.92 -6.61
N VAL A 227 6.19 -14.98 -6.30
CA VAL A 227 6.04 -16.28 -6.99
C VAL A 227 4.64 -16.87 -6.74
N LEU A 228 4.15 -16.83 -5.51
CA LEU A 228 2.81 -17.32 -5.18
C LEU A 228 1.72 -16.46 -5.83
N CYS A 229 1.87 -15.13 -5.89
CA CYS A 229 0.98 -14.23 -6.62
C CYS A 229 0.87 -14.63 -8.10
N MET A 230 1.99 -14.93 -8.76
CA MET A 230 1.96 -15.36 -10.16
C MET A 230 1.19 -16.66 -10.35
N LEU A 231 1.42 -17.66 -9.48
CA LEU A 231 0.69 -18.94 -9.55
C LEU A 231 -0.82 -18.75 -9.37
N ILE A 232 -1.22 -17.83 -8.49
CA ILE A 232 -2.62 -17.48 -8.28
C ILE A 232 -3.20 -16.82 -9.53
N LEU A 233 -2.52 -15.83 -10.11
CA LEU A 233 -2.99 -15.12 -11.32
C LEU A 233 -3.12 -16.03 -12.54
N LEU A 234 -2.25 -17.04 -12.67
CA LEU A 234 -2.39 -18.07 -13.73
C LEU A 234 -3.69 -18.87 -13.61
N GLY A 235 -4.26 -18.97 -12.39
CA GLY A 235 -5.52 -19.65 -12.13
C GLY A 235 -6.78 -18.85 -12.48
N TYR A 236 -6.70 -17.52 -12.62
CA TYR A 236 -7.87 -16.65 -12.77
C TYR A 236 -8.68 -16.90 -14.05
N PRO A 237 -8.07 -17.07 -15.23
CA PRO A 237 -8.83 -17.33 -16.46
C PRO A 237 -9.73 -18.58 -16.33
N TYR A 238 -9.27 -19.60 -15.62
CA TYR A 238 -10.01 -20.85 -15.46
C TYR A 238 -11.22 -20.74 -14.52
N MET A 239 -11.31 -19.68 -13.70
CA MET A 239 -12.46 -19.45 -12.83
C MET A 239 -13.73 -19.16 -13.64
N THR A 240 -13.61 -18.70 -14.89
CA THR A 240 -14.75 -18.44 -15.79
C THR A 240 -15.55 -19.70 -16.11
N HIS A 241 -14.92 -20.88 -16.03
CA HIS A 241 -15.57 -22.18 -16.23
C HIS A 241 -16.36 -22.66 -15.00
N LEU A 242 -16.21 -21.98 -13.85
CA LEU A 242 -16.95 -22.29 -12.64
C LEU A 242 -18.26 -21.48 -12.57
N SER A 243 -19.23 -22.01 -11.82
CA SER A 243 -20.51 -21.34 -11.57
C SER A 243 -21.04 -21.66 -10.17
N GLY A 244 -21.96 -20.81 -9.70
CA GLY A 244 -22.60 -20.97 -8.40
C GLY A 244 -21.62 -20.91 -7.21
N THR A 245 -21.83 -21.78 -6.24
CA THR A 245 -21.08 -21.80 -4.97
C THR A 245 -19.59 -22.09 -5.16
N ALA A 246 -19.24 -22.96 -6.11
CA ALA A 246 -17.84 -23.29 -6.40
C ALA A 246 -17.04 -22.06 -6.84
N LEU A 247 -17.62 -21.21 -7.70
CA LEU A 247 -17.01 -19.95 -8.13
C LEU A 247 -16.81 -19.01 -6.93
N SER A 248 -17.84 -18.83 -6.10
CA SER A 248 -17.76 -17.94 -4.93
C SER A 248 -16.67 -18.37 -3.96
N VAL A 249 -16.57 -19.67 -3.66
CA VAL A 249 -15.53 -20.20 -2.76
C VAL A 249 -14.13 -20.00 -3.34
N VAL A 250 -13.90 -20.39 -4.60
CA VAL A 250 -12.59 -20.27 -5.25
C VAL A 250 -12.16 -18.81 -5.38
N LEU A 251 -13.08 -17.92 -5.76
CA LEU A 251 -12.82 -16.50 -5.90
C LEU A 251 -12.44 -15.86 -4.56
N ASN A 252 -13.17 -16.16 -3.48
CA ASN A 252 -12.85 -15.65 -2.15
C ASN A 252 -11.48 -16.16 -1.67
N ILE A 253 -11.18 -17.44 -1.84
CA ILE A 253 -9.86 -17.99 -1.47
C ILE A 253 -8.75 -17.30 -2.27
N ALA A 254 -8.91 -17.16 -3.58
CA ALA A 254 -7.93 -16.51 -4.44
C ALA A 254 -7.73 -15.03 -4.07
N SER A 255 -8.82 -14.29 -3.82
CA SER A 255 -8.77 -12.89 -3.41
C SER A 255 -8.07 -12.72 -2.05
N ILE A 256 -8.39 -13.57 -1.06
CA ILE A 256 -7.73 -13.60 0.26
C ILE A 256 -6.24 -13.88 0.10
N LEU A 257 -5.85 -14.88 -0.69
CA LEU A 257 -4.44 -15.20 -0.89
C LEU A 257 -3.73 -14.04 -1.60
N LYS A 258 -4.30 -13.50 -2.68
CA LYS A 258 -3.71 -12.40 -3.44
C LYS A 258 -3.48 -11.18 -2.56
N ILE A 259 -4.49 -10.71 -1.81
CA ILE A 259 -4.35 -9.47 -1.03
C ILE A 259 -3.24 -9.58 0.02
N ASN A 260 -3.12 -10.75 0.66
CA ASN A 260 -2.16 -10.98 1.73
C ASN A 260 -0.74 -11.04 1.18
N LEU A 261 -0.55 -11.68 0.02
CA LEU A 261 0.74 -11.73 -0.66
C LEU A 261 1.13 -10.36 -1.23
N ALA A 262 0.20 -9.64 -1.86
CA ALA A 262 0.43 -8.28 -2.35
C ALA A 262 0.81 -7.33 -1.20
N SER A 263 0.07 -7.39 -0.08
CA SER A 263 0.37 -6.57 1.09
C SER A 263 1.73 -6.93 1.72
N THR A 264 2.13 -8.20 1.64
CA THR A 264 3.46 -8.66 2.09
C THR A 264 4.59 -8.05 1.28
N ILE A 265 4.44 -7.99 -0.05
CA ILE A 265 5.42 -7.38 -0.96
C ILE A 265 5.56 -5.88 -0.65
N ILE A 266 4.44 -5.18 -0.49
CA ILE A 266 4.40 -3.75 -0.19
C ILE A 266 5.03 -3.43 1.17
N SER A 267 4.66 -4.18 2.22
CA SER A 267 5.22 -3.97 3.56
C SER A 267 6.72 -4.30 3.61
N SER A 268 7.16 -5.36 2.93
CA SER A 268 8.59 -5.73 2.85
C SER A 268 9.41 -4.69 2.11
N SER A 269 8.88 -4.16 1.00
CA SER A 269 9.52 -3.08 0.22
C SER A 269 9.71 -1.81 1.05
N PHE A 270 8.74 -1.52 1.91
CA PHE A 270 8.80 -0.36 2.79
C PHE A 270 9.88 -0.51 3.88
N ILE A 271 10.00 -1.69 4.49
CA ILE A 271 11.08 -1.98 5.45
C ILE A 271 12.44 -1.83 4.77
N LEU A 272 12.60 -2.32 3.54
CA LEU A 272 13.84 -2.19 2.77
C LEU A 272 14.22 -0.73 2.51
N GLN A 273 13.26 0.12 2.13
CA GLN A 273 13.50 1.55 1.92
C GLN A 273 13.96 2.26 3.20
N ASN A 274 13.32 1.94 4.35
CA ASN A 274 13.65 2.56 5.63
C ASN A 274 14.96 2.06 6.23
N ASN A 275 15.38 0.84 5.88
CA ASN A 275 16.69 0.30 6.26
C ASN A 275 17.81 0.80 5.36
N ALA A 276 17.49 1.25 4.13
CA ALA A 276 18.47 1.81 3.22
C ALA A 276 18.85 3.27 3.54
N VAL A 277 18.11 3.96 4.41
CA VAL A 277 18.32 5.38 4.73
C VAL A 277 18.48 5.61 6.25
N PRO A 278 19.30 6.59 6.66
CA PRO A 278 19.40 6.96 8.07
C PRO A 278 18.10 7.61 8.56
N GLN A 279 17.87 7.57 9.88
CA GLN A 279 16.61 8.01 10.49
C GLN A 279 16.27 9.47 10.21
N ASP A 280 17.26 10.37 10.16
CA ASP A 280 17.08 11.80 9.85
C ASP A 280 16.57 12.07 8.43
N GLN A 281 16.68 11.08 7.53
CA GLN A 281 16.23 11.17 6.14
C GLN A 281 15.02 10.28 5.83
N ARG A 282 14.53 9.46 6.79
CA ARG A 282 13.39 8.54 6.57
C ARG A 282 12.13 9.28 6.11
N GLY A 283 11.81 10.42 6.72
CA GLY A 283 10.67 11.24 6.30
C GLY A 283 10.75 11.67 4.83
N ALA A 284 11.91 12.21 4.41
CA ALA A 284 12.14 12.64 3.03
C ALA A 284 12.16 11.46 2.04
N ALA A 285 12.78 10.34 2.41
CA ALA A 285 12.85 9.12 1.62
C ALA A 285 11.45 8.50 1.39
N ASN A 286 10.62 8.44 2.44
CA ASN A 286 9.25 7.94 2.34
C ASN A 286 8.35 8.91 1.56
N GLY A 287 8.53 10.23 1.72
CA GLY A 287 7.84 11.23 0.91
C GLY A 287 8.15 11.09 -0.58
N LEU A 288 9.43 10.96 -0.93
CA LEU A 288 9.87 10.69 -2.31
C LEU A 288 9.29 9.36 -2.81
N SER A 289 9.36 8.31 -2.00
CA SER A 289 8.89 6.97 -2.39
C SER A 289 7.40 6.95 -2.69
N VAL A 290 6.58 7.59 -1.83
CA VAL A 290 5.14 7.70 -2.04
C VAL A 290 4.84 8.59 -3.26
N THR A 291 5.59 9.65 -3.49
CA THR A 291 5.38 10.52 -4.67
C THR A 291 5.60 9.75 -5.98
N VAL A 292 6.76 9.09 -6.12
CA VAL A 292 7.08 8.32 -7.34
C VAL A 292 6.13 7.13 -7.50
N MET A 293 5.82 6.42 -6.42
CA MET A 293 4.87 5.30 -6.46
C MET A 293 3.46 5.75 -6.86
N SER A 294 2.99 6.91 -6.37
CA SER A 294 1.67 7.45 -6.74
C SER A 294 1.59 7.82 -8.22
N LEU A 295 2.68 8.33 -8.82
CA LEU A 295 2.75 8.56 -10.26
C LEU A 295 2.54 7.25 -11.04
N PHE A 296 3.24 6.18 -10.65
CA PHE A 296 3.07 4.87 -11.28
C PHE A 296 1.65 4.31 -11.09
N LYS A 297 1.11 4.40 -9.86
CA LYS A 297 -0.27 3.99 -9.59
C LYS A 297 -1.30 4.80 -10.39
N SER A 298 -1.06 6.08 -10.68
CA SER A 298 -2.00 6.89 -11.45
C SER A 298 -2.15 6.44 -12.90
N ILE A 299 -1.08 5.89 -13.49
CA ILE A 299 -1.06 5.41 -14.88
C ILE A 299 -1.68 4.01 -14.99
N ALA A 300 -1.60 3.21 -13.92
CA ALA A 300 -1.96 1.80 -13.94
C ALA A 300 -3.43 1.52 -14.35
N PRO A 301 -4.47 2.19 -13.80
CA PRO A 301 -5.85 1.95 -14.20
C PRO A 301 -6.12 2.26 -15.67
N ALA A 302 -5.57 3.36 -16.19
CA ALA A 302 -5.73 3.71 -17.60
C ALA A 302 -5.08 2.67 -18.52
N ALA A 303 -3.87 2.21 -18.19
CA ALA A 303 -3.19 1.15 -18.94
C ALA A 303 -3.95 -0.18 -18.85
N ALA A 304 -4.36 -0.57 -17.64
CA ALA A 304 -5.01 -1.84 -17.36
C ALA A 304 -6.42 -1.91 -17.99
N GLY A 305 -7.20 -0.82 -17.91
CA GLY A 305 -8.50 -0.70 -18.57
C GLY A 305 -8.39 -0.76 -20.09
N THR A 306 -7.39 -0.08 -20.68
CA THR A 306 -7.15 -0.15 -22.14
C THR A 306 -6.79 -1.56 -22.58
N VAL A 307 -5.89 -2.24 -21.85
CA VAL A 307 -5.52 -3.63 -22.12
C VAL A 307 -6.72 -4.56 -21.97
N PHE A 308 -7.56 -4.35 -20.95
CA PHE A 308 -8.75 -5.13 -20.71
C PHE A 308 -9.79 -4.97 -21.83
N SER A 309 -10.09 -3.74 -22.25
CA SER A 309 -11.01 -3.48 -23.37
C SER A 309 -10.51 -4.09 -24.68
N TRP A 310 -9.22 -3.96 -24.98
CA TRP A 310 -8.61 -4.61 -26.15
C TRP A 310 -8.71 -6.14 -26.09
N ALA A 311 -8.53 -6.72 -24.90
CA ALA A 311 -8.67 -8.16 -24.71
C ALA A 311 -10.12 -8.65 -24.89
N GLN A 312 -11.13 -7.86 -24.54
CA GLN A 312 -12.54 -8.21 -24.76
C GLN A 312 -12.89 -8.30 -26.26
N GLU A 313 -12.23 -7.54 -27.13
CA GLU A 313 -12.44 -7.65 -28.59
C GLU A 313 -11.83 -8.93 -29.19
N ARG A 314 -10.98 -9.64 -28.43
CA ARG A 314 -10.12 -10.73 -28.92
C ARG A 314 -10.44 -12.10 -28.31
N GLN A 315 -11.68 -12.32 -27.86
CA GLN A 315 -12.09 -13.55 -27.17
C GLN A 315 -11.97 -14.83 -28.02
N HIS A 316 -12.07 -14.73 -29.35
CA HIS A 316 -12.03 -15.87 -30.27
C HIS A 316 -10.65 -16.09 -30.94
N ALA A 317 -9.57 -15.52 -30.41
CA ALA A 317 -8.24 -15.74 -30.96
C ALA A 317 -7.73 -17.16 -30.71
N PHE A 318 -7.07 -17.74 -31.72
CA PHE A 318 -6.48 -19.08 -31.66
C PHE A 318 -5.28 -19.19 -30.69
N PHE A 319 -4.57 -18.09 -30.44
CA PHE A 319 -3.42 -18.03 -29.54
C PHE A 319 -3.65 -16.97 -28.48
N PHE A 320 -3.74 -17.39 -27.21
CA PHE A 320 -4.13 -16.58 -26.04
C PHE A 320 -5.47 -15.85 -26.21
N PRO A 321 -6.60 -16.49 -25.84
CA PRO A 321 -7.88 -15.81 -25.68
C PRO A 321 -7.75 -14.58 -24.77
N GLY A 322 -8.61 -13.59 -25.00
CA GLY A 322 -8.49 -12.27 -24.39
C GLY A 322 -8.38 -12.28 -22.86
N ASP A 323 -9.19 -13.09 -22.18
CA ASP A 323 -9.14 -13.26 -20.72
C ASP A 323 -7.75 -13.74 -20.25
N GLN A 324 -7.17 -14.73 -20.92
CA GLN A 324 -5.82 -15.23 -20.61
C GLN A 324 -4.74 -14.17 -20.88
N MET A 325 -4.92 -13.33 -21.89
CA MET A 325 -3.96 -12.28 -22.26
C MET A 325 -3.83 -11.21 -21.17
N VAL A 326 -4.94 -10.79 -20.55
CA VAL A 326 -4.89 -9.77 -19.48
C VAL A 326 -4.12 -10.27 -18.28
N PHE A 327 -4.43 -11.48 -17.81
CA PHE A 327 -3.74 -12.08 -16.67
C PHE A 327 -2.29 -12.46 -17.00
N PHE A 328 -1.98 -12.78 -18.25
CA PHE A 328 -0.61 -12.96 -18.72
C PHE A 328 0.21 -11.67 -18.63
N LEU A 329 -0.36 -10.54 -19.08
CA LEU A 329 0.31 -9.24 -19.00
C LEU A 329 0.52 -8.79 -17.54
N LEU A 330 -0.45 -9.04 -16.66
CA LEU A 330 -0.27 -8.82 -15.22
C LEU A 330 0.87 -9.68 -14.66
N ASN A 331 0.92 -10.96 -15.01
CA ASN A 331 2.02 -11.86 -14.65
C ASN A 331 3.38 -11.40 -15.18
N ALA A 332 3.45 -10.85 -16.40
CA ALA A 332 4.69 -10.33 -16.96
C ALA A 332 5.23 -9.14 -16.16
N ILE A 333 4.35 -8.26 -15.67
CA ILE A 333 4.74 -7.13 -14.82
C ILE A 333 5.16 -7.62 -13.42
N GLU A 334 4.45 -8.60 -12.85
CA GLU A 334 4.84 -9.22 -11.58
C GLU A 334 6.19 -9.93 -11.69
N LEU A 335 6.45 -10.63 -12.80
CA LEU A 335 7.73 -11.27 -13.10
C LEU A 335 8.85 -10.23 -13.22
N LEU A 336 8.60 -9.10 -13.87
CA LEU A 336 9.55 -7.99 -13.91
C LEU A 336 9.85 -7.49 -12.49
N GLY A 337 8.82 -7.28 -11.67
CA GLY A 337 8.98 -6.92 -10.26
C GLY A 337 9.84 -7.93 -9.49
N LEU A 338 9.58 -9.23 -9.69
CA LEU A 338 10.35 -10.32 -9.09
C LEU A 338 11.81 -10.31 -9.54
N VAL A 339 12.08 -10.18 -10.84
CA VAL A 339 13.45 -10.11 -11.40
C VAL A 339 14.22 -8.95 -10.80
N LEU A 340 13.57 -7.79 -10.62
CA LEU A 340 14.18 -6.61 -10.00
C LEU A 340 14.56 -6.84 -8.53
N THR A 341 13.99 -7.83 -7.84
CA THR A 341 14.43 -8.17 -6.48
C THR A 341 15.76 -8.92 -6.43
N PHE A 342 16.27 -9.45 -7.55
CA PHE A 342 17.51 -10.21 -7.59
C PHE A 342 18.73 -9.32 -7.87
N LYS A 343 19.93 -9.83 -7.56
CA LYS A 343 21.17 -9.17 -7.97
C LYS A 343 21.31 -9.28 -9.49
N PRO A 344 21.79 -8.22 -10.19
CA PRO A 344 22.42 -7.01 -9.67
C PRO A 344 21.46 -5.83 -9.37
N PHE A 345 20.16 -5.98 -9.62
CA PHE A 345 19.19 -4.87 -9.59
C PHE A 345 18.92 -4.35 -8.19
N MET A 346 18.69 -5.24 -7.21
CA MET A 346 18.48 -4.86 -5.82
C MET A 346 19.80 -4.96 -5.04
N ALA A 347 20.33 -3.82 -4.62
CA ALA A 347 21.42 -3.78 -3.66
C ALA A 347 20.82 -3.95 -2.26
N ALA A 348 21.05 -5.11 -1.64
CA ALA A 348 20.67 -5.31 -0.25
C ALA A 348 21.46 -4.30 0.62
N PRO A 349 20.81 -3.56 1.53
CA PRO A 349 21.54 -2.85 2.56
C PRO A 349 22.43 -3.86 3.27
N GLU A 350 23.71 -3.55 3.45
CA GLU A 350 24.56 -4.35 4.35
C GLU A 350 23.81 -4.44 5.67
N SER A 351 23.44 -5.67 6.08
CA SER A 351 22.75 -5.87 7.33
C SER A 351 23.58 -5.20 8.41
N ARG A 352 22.99 -4.29 9.20
CA ARG A 352 23.54 -3.98 10.51
C ARG A 352 23.67 -5.32 11.21
N ALA A 353 24.90 -5.85 11.24
CA ALA A 353 25.21 -7.05 11.98
C ALA A 353 24.75 -6.81 13.41
N ALA A 354 24.02 -7.79 13.93
CA ALA A 354 23.54 -7.80 15.31
C ALA A 354 24.68 -7.57 16.31
#